data_AF-A0ABD3DJ58-F1
#
_entry.id   AF-A0ABD3DJ58-F1
#
_cell.length_a   1.000
_cell.length_b   1.000
_cell.length_c   1.000
_cell.angle_alpha   90.00
_cell.angle_beta   90.00
_cell.angle_gamma   90.00
#
_symmetry.space_group_name_H-M   'P 1'
#
loop_
_entity.id
_entity.type
_entity.pdbx_description
1 polymer ?
#
loop_
_entity_poly.entity_id
_entity_poly.type
_entity_poly.pdbx_seq_one_letter_code
_entity_poly.pdbx_strand_id
1 'polypeptide(L)'
;MAEDAKIFKYPFPYLYDESQEVARSFGAVCTPEFFLFKKDGRRPFELVYNGQFDDSRPSNNIRVTGRDLSLAIDNVLTGQPVSSIQKPRLLSVSLVLDAV
;
A
#
# COMPACT_ATOMS: atom_id res chain seq x y z
N MET A 1 -12.49 -3.25 -11.60
CA MET A 1 -11.07 -2.93 -11.88
C MET A 1 -10.90 -2.10 -13.15
N ALA A 2 -11.05 -2.65 -14.37
CA ALA A 2 -10.83 -1.88 -15.61
C ALA A 2 -11.77 -0.68 -15.76
N GLU A 3 -13.04 -0.83 -15.37
CA GLU A 3 -14.02 0.26 -15.39
C GLU A 3 -13.70 1.33 -14.33
N ASP A 4 -13.40 0.92 -13.10
CA ASP A 4 -13.01 1.84 -12.02
C ASP A 4 -11.77 2.66 -12.41
N ALA A 5 -10.77 2.03 -13.03
CA ALA A 5 -9.57 2.72 -13.51
C ALA A 5 -9.91 3.84 -14.50
N LYS A 6 -10.93 3.66 -15.36
CA LYS A 6 -11.41 4.68 -16.28
C LYS A 6 -12.20 5.77 -15.55
N ILE A 7 -13.15 5.39 -14.70
CA ILE A 7 -14.03 6.31 -13.96
C ILE A 7 -13.20 7.23 -13.06
N PHE A 8 -12.29 6.66 -12.27
CA PHE A 8 -11.43 7.39 -11.35
C PHE A 8 -10.13 7.89 -11.98
N LYS A 9 -9.91 7.61 -13.28
CA LYS A 9 -8.76 8.06 -14.07
C LYS A 9 -7.41 7.74 -13.41
N TYR A 10 -7.23 6.50 -12.98
CA TYR A 10 -5.98 6.09 -12.34
C TYR A 10 -4.81 6.21 -13.33
N PRO A 11 -3.75 6.98 -13.01
CA PRO A 11 -2.59 7.15 -13.88
C PRO A 11 -1.59 5.98 -13.76
N PHE A 12 -1.94 4.94 -13.00
CA PHE A 12 -1.13 3.76 -12.72
C PHE A 12 -1.90 2.48 -13.11
N PRO A 13 -1.18 1.37 -13.39
CA PRO A 13 -1.82 0.09 -13.70
C PRO A 13 -2.70 -0.40 -12.53
N TYR A 14 -3.94 -0.76 -12.81
CA TYR A 14 -4.83 -1.43 -11.86
C TYR A 14 -5.10 -2.86 -12.34
N LEU A 15 -4.38 -3.81 -11.76
CA LEU A 15 -4.26 -5.19 -12.25
C LEU A 15 -5.14 -6.15 -11.46
N TYR A 16 -5.62 -7.21 -12.13
CA TYR A 16 -6.38 -8.30 -11.51
C TYR A 16 -5.47 -9.50 -11.23
N ASP A 17 -5.39 -9.95 -9.97
CA ASP A 17 -4.69 -11.16 -9.54
C ASP A 17 -5.70 -12.31 -9.38
N GLU A 18 -6.01 -12.97 -10.49
CA GLU A 18 -6.99 -14.08 -10.52
C GLU A 18 -6.59 -15.25 -9.62
N SER A 19 -5.30 -15.59 -9.63
CA SER A 19 -4.75 -16.72 -8.89
C SER A 19 -4.62 -16.46 -7.39
N GLN A 20 -4.55 -15.19 -6.98
CA GLN A 20 -4.16 -14.72 -5.65
C GLN A 20 -2.72 -15.08 -5.24
N GLU A 21 -1.88 -15.58 -6.16
CA GLU A 21 -0.48 -15.92 -5.88
C GLU A 21 0.34 -14.67 -5.53
N VAL A 22 0.08 -13.54 -6.20
CA VAL A 22 0.78 -12.29 -5.91
C VAL A 22 0.42 -11.81 -4.50
N ALA A 23 -0.88 -11.78 -4.17
CA ALA A 23 -1.32 -11.42 -2.82
C ALA A 23 -0.69 -12.29 -1.72
N ARG A 24 -0.65 -13.62 -1.93
CA ARG A 24 -0.02 -14.57 -0.99
C ARG A 24 1.49 -14.37 -0.88
N SER A 25 2.19 -14.17 -2.00
CA SER A 25 3.65 -13.98 -2.00
C SER A 25 4.09 -12.69 -1.30
N PHE A 26 3.25 -11.65 -1.33
CA PHE A 26 3.47 -10.40 -0.59
C PHE A 26 3.01 -10.49 0.87
N GLY A 27 2.30 -11.55 1.26
CA GLY A 27 1.69 -11.68 2.58
C GLY A 27 0.59 -10.64 2.81
N ALA A 28 -0.10 -10.22 1.75
CA ALA A 28 -1.20 -9.27 1.86
C ALA A 28 -2.38 -9.93 2.57
N VAL A 29 -3.02 -9.20 3.48
CA VAL A 29 -4.12 -9.70 4.31
C VAL A 29 -5.36 -8.85 4.24
N CYS A 30 -5.28 -7.62 3.71
CA CYS A 30 -6.41 -6.70 3.69
C CYS A 30 -6.35 -5.68 2.56
N THR A 31 -7.45 -4.95 2.37
CA THR A 31 -7.51 -3.80 1.46
C THR A 31 -8.06 -2.56 2.15
N PRO A 32 -7.46 -1.37 1.93
CA PRO A 32 -6.21 -1.14 1.19
C PRO A 32 -4.97 -1.56 2.00
N GLU A 33 -3.93 -2.02 1.29
CA GLU A 33 -2.63 -2.40 1.84
C GLU A 33 -1.49 -1.91 0.95
N PHE A 34 -0.47 -1.30 1.58
CA PHE A 34 0.59 -0.59 0.88
C PHE A 34 1.96 -1.17 1.21
N PHE A 35 2.74 -1.48 0.15
CA PHE A 35 4.12 -1.92 0.24
C PHE A 35 5.00 -0.96 -0.57
N LEU A 36 5.91 -0.24 0.09
CA LEU A 36 6.90 0.63 -0.57
C LEU A 36 8.25 -0.08 -0.61
N PHE A 37 8.79 -0.25 -1.81
CA PHE A 37 10.11 -0.83 -2.00
C PHE A 37 11.12 0.22 -2.45
N LYS A 38 12.30 0.23 -1.83
CA LYS A 38 13.44 1.02 -2.26
C LYS A 38 14.37 0.15 -3.12
N LYS A 39 14.94 0.76 -4.17
CA LYS A 39 15.98 0.16 -5.00
C LYS A 39 17.25 1.00 -4.91
N ASP A 40 18.34 0.39 -4.47
CA ASP A 40 19.66 1.03 -4.39
C ASP A 40 20.62 0.38 -5.39
N GLY A 41 20.77 1.01 -6.56
CA GLY A 41 21.63 0.54 -7.64
C GLY A 41 21.35 -0.90 -8.04
N ARG A 42 22.33 -1.78 -7.84
CA ARG A 42 22.24 -3.22 -8.19
C ARG A 42 21.70 -4.10 -7.07
N ARG A 43 21.44 -3.57 -5.87
CA ARG A 43 20.93 -4.35 -4.73
C ARG A 43 19.49 -4.81 -4.97
N PRO A 44 19.01 -5.92 -4.37
CA PRO A 44 17.60 -6.30 -4.42
C PRO A 44 16.66 -5.17 -3.95
N PHE A 45 15.38 -5.26 -4.32
CA PHE A 45 14.38 -4.36 -3.74
C PHE A 45 14.25 -4.64 -2.24
N GLU A 46 14.20 -3.58 -1.45
CA GLU A 46 14.05 -3.63 0.01
C GLU A 46 12.69 -3.05 0.38
N LEU A 47 11.89 -3.79 1.16
CA LEU A 47 10.65 -3.27 1.72
C LEU A 47 10.99 -2.25 2.82
N VAL A 48 10.64 -0.99 2.59
CA VAL A 48 10.97 0.13 3.50
C VAL A 48 9.74 0.71 4.20
N TYR A 49 8.54 0.46 3.67
CA TYR A 49 7.29 0.86 4.33
C TYR A 49 6.18 -0.15 4.08
N ASN A 50 5.51 -0.56 5.16
CA ASN A 50 4.35 -1.41 5.17
C ASN A 50 3.38 -0.95 6.28
N GLY A 51 2.51 0.01 5.97
CA GLY A 51 1.64 0.65 6.96
C GLY A 51 0.33 1.17 6.39
N GLN A 52 -0.30 2.08 7.14
CA GLN A 52 -1.51 2.80 6.74
C GLN A 52 -1.26 3.82 5.63
N PHE A 53 -2.32 4.36 5.03
CA PHE A 53 -2.19 5.52 4.15
C PHE A 53 -2.03 6.82 4.96
N ASP A 54 -2.89 6.98 5.97
CA ASP A 54 -2.95 8.08 6.92
C ASP A 54 -3.84 7.70 8.11
N ASP A 55 -4.16 8.65 8.99
CA ASP A 55 -5.02 8.46 10.16
C ASP A 55 -6.54 8.46 9.85
N SER A 56 -6.95 8.70 8.60
CA SER A 56 -8.37 8.73 8.23
C SER A 56 -8.99 7.34 8.29
N ARG A 57 -10.24 7.28 8.75
CA ARG A 57 -11.05 6.06 8.83
C ARG A 57 -12.50 6.39 8.49
N PRO A 58 -13.28 5.43 7.97
CA PRO A 58 -14.70 5.65 7.70
C PRO A 58 -15.49 6.18 8.90
N SER A 59 -15.08 5.84 10.12
CA SER A 59 -15.78 6.15 11.36
C SER A 59 -15.28 7.39 12.11
N ASN A 60 -14.16 8.01 11.73
CA ASN A 60 -13.48 8.99 12.58
C ASN A 60 -13.49 10.44 12.08
N ASN A 61 -14.18 10.74 10.97
CA ASN A 61 -14.29 12.08 10.37
C ASN A 61 -12.95 12.80 10.11
N ILE A 62 -11.82 12.10 10.14
CA ILE A 62 -10.52 12.66 9.78
C ILE A 62 -10.45 12.71 8.25
N ARG A 63 -10.07 13.87 7.71
CA ARG A 63 -9.89 14.05 6.27
C ARG A 63 -8.76 13.15 5.76
N VAL A 64 -8.97 12.53 4.60
CA VAL A 64 -7.92 11.78 3.87
C VAL A 64 -6.80 12.73 3.44
N THR A 65 -5.55 12.36 3.71
CA THR A 65 -4.33 13.14 3.42
C THR A 65 -3.21 12.33 2.78
N GLY A 66 -3.14 11.03 2.98
CA GLY A 66 -2.03 10.18 2.54
C GLY A 66 -0.69 10.47 3.23
N ARG A 67 -0.71 11.16 4.38
CA ARG A 67 0.48 11.72 5.02
C ARG A 67 1.57 10.67 5.30
N ASP A 68 1.21 9.52 5.84
CA ASP A 68 2.18 8.51 6.28
C ASP A 68 2.90 7.89 5.09
N LEU A 69 2.15 7.48 4.06
CA LEU A 69 2.74 6.91 2.85
C LEU A 69 3.54 7.96 2.05
N SER A 70 3.03 9.20 1.95
CA SER A 70 3.72 10.28 1.24
C SER A 70 5.06 10.62 1.91
N LEU A 71 5.10 10.71 3.24
CA LEU A 71 6.34 10.94 3.97
C LEU A 71 7.36 9.81 3.77
N ALA A 72 6.90 8.56 3.74
CA ALA A 72 7.78 7.43 3.45
C ALA A 72 8.38 7.50 2.03
N ILE A 73 7.56 7.87 1.03
CA ILE A 73 8.01 8.09 -0.34
C ILE A 73 9.04 9.24 -0.38
N ASP A 74 8.73 10.38 0.22
CA ASP A 74 9.63 11.55 0.24
C ASP A 74 10.98 11.20 0.89
N ASN A 75 10.98 10.45 1.99
CA ASN A 75 12.21 10.02 2.65
C ASN A 75 13.03 9.10 1.72
N VAL A 76 12.38 8.15 1.02
CA VAL A 76 13.07 7.30 0.05
C VAL A 76 13.70 8.12 -1.07
N LEU A 77 12.96 9.09 -1.63
CA LEU A 77 13.43 9.93 -2.75
C LEU A 77 14.56 10.87 -2.34
N THR A 78 14.55 11.36 -1.11
CA THR A 78 15.56 12.29 -0.56
C THR A 78 16.73 11.59 0.13
N GLY A 79 16.72 10.25 0.16
CA GLY A 79 17.75 9.46 0.84
C GLY A 79 17.70 9.53 2.37
N GLN A 80 16.62 10.08 2.95
CA GLN A 80 16.39 10.12 4.39
C GLN A 80 15.90 8.75 4.90
N PRO A 81 16.12 8.42 6.18
CA PRO A 81 15.60 7.19 6.76
C PRO A 81 14.06 7.20 6.79
N VAL A 82 13.44 6.09 6.40
CA VAL A 82 12.01 5.85 6.64
C VAL A 82 11.81 5.47 8.10
N SER A 83 10.79 6.05 8.76
CA SER A 83 10.47 5.73 10.16
C SER A 83 10.25 4.24 10.35
N SER A 84 10.84 3.67 11.40
CA SER A 84 10.56 2.31 11.85
C SER A 84 9.19 2.20 12.53
N ILE A 85 8.64 3.31 13.03
CA ILE A 85 7.29 3.37 13.58
C ILE A 85 6.33 3.51 12.40
N GLN A 86 5.67 2.40 12.05
CA GLN A 86 4.71 2.31 10.95
C GLN A 86 3.37 1.86 11.53
N LYS A 87 2.35 2.73 11.45
CA LYS A 87 1.03 2.43 12.01
C LYS A 87 0.32 1.35 11.20
N PRO A 88 -0.29 0.34 11.85
CA PRO A 88 -0.96 -0.76 11.18
C PRO A 88 -2.32 -0.37 10.58
N ARG A 89 -2.82 -1.20 9.66
CA ARG A 89 -4.06 -1.01 8.89
C ARG A 89 -5.31 -1.44 9.69
N LEU A 90 -5.64 -0.69 10.74
CA LEU A 90 -6.60 -1.08 11.79
C LEU A 90 -8.09 -1.19 11.39
N LEU A 91 -8.53 -0.74 10.21
CA LEU A 91 -9.94 -0.84 9.77
C LEU A 91 -10.04 -1.16 8.28
N SER A 92 -9.39 -2.24 7.88
CA SER A 92 -9.32 -2.71 6.50
C SER A 92 -10.21 -3.95 6.32
N VAL A 93 -10.72 -4.16 5.11
CA VAL A 93 -11.48 -5.38 4.78
C VAL A 93 -10.46 -6.48 4.53
N SER A 94 -10.57 -7.60 5.25
CA SER A 94 -9.70 -8.76 5.04
C SER A 94 -9.81 -9.28 3.61
N LEU A 95 -8.66 -9.63 3.01
CA LEU A 95 -8.65 -10.35 1.75
C LEU A 95 -9.26 -11.73 1.97
N VAL A 96 -10.24 -12.09 1.15
CA VAL A 96 -10.79 -13.44 1.12
C VAL A 96 -9.84 -14.30 0.29
N LEU A 97 -8.78 -14.80 0.92
CA LEU A 97 -7.77 -15.65 0.29
C LEU A 97 -8.15 -17.14 0.25
N ASP A 98 -9.34 -17.48 0.77
CA ASP A 98 -9.86 -18.85 0.83
C ASP A 98 -11.10 -18.98 -0.07
N ALA A 99 -10.86 -19.40 -1.31
CA ALA A 99 -11.90 -19.92 -2.22
C ALA A 99 -11.28 -20.83 -3.31
N VAL A 100 -10.49 -21.85 -2.90
CA VAL A 100 -10.39 -23.15 -3.60
C VAL A 100 -10.26 -24.24 -2.54
#